data_AF-A0A750MP97-F1
#
_entry.id   AF-A0A750MP97-F1
#
_cell.length_a   1.000
_cell.length_b   1.000
_cell.length_c   1.000
_cell.angle_alpha   90.00
_cell.angle_beta   90.00
_cell.angle_gamma   90.00
#
_symmetry.space_group_name_H-M   'P 1'
#
loop_
_entity.id
_entity.type
_entity.pdbx_description
1 polymer ?
#
loop_
_entity_poly.entity_id
_entity_poly.type
_entity_poly.pdbx_seq_one_letter_code
_entity_poly.pdbx_strand_id
1 'polypeptide(L)'
;QSKGPQRKLVSPEAIASLVVTKEGDTLDCRQWQRVIALPGKLTMLSDDLTNVTVKRELYEIERDGNTLEYDGMTLQRVARPTPECAAALEKTPLPTPLP
;
A
#
# COMPACT_ATOMS: atom_id res chain seq x y z
N GLN A 1 -6.48 -0.28 2.52
CA GLN A 1 -6.20 -1.23 3.61
C GLN A 1 -6.98 -2.51 3.38
N SER A 2 -6.37 -3.67 3.55
CA SER A 2 -7.05 -4.97 3.38
C SER A 2 -8.22 -5.11 4.35
N LYS A 3 -9.29 -5.78 3.89
CA LYS A 3 -10.44 -6.11 4.72
C LYS A 3 -10.52 -7.62 4.91
N GLY A 4 -10.44 -8.05 6.17
CA GLY A 4 -10.43 -9.47 6.52
C GLY A 4 -9.21 -10.23 5.99
N PRO A 5 -9.21 -11.56 6.15
CA PRO A 5 -8.10 -12.41 5.75
C PRO A 5 -7.74 -12.31 4.27
N GLN A 6 -6.46 -12.17 3.97
CA GLN A 6 -5.93 -12.13 2.60
C GLN A 6 -5.02 -13.34 2.37
N ARG A 7 -5.28 -14.14 1.33
CA ARG A 7 -4.47 -15.33 1.02
C ARG A 7 -3.02 -15.03 0.67
N LYS A 8 -2.72 -13.79 0.24
CA LYS A 8 -1.39 -13.31 -0.09
C LYS A 8 -0.58 -12.86 1.12
N LEU A 9 -1.19 -12.81 2.30
CA LEU A 9 -0.51 -12.50 3.55
C LEU A 9 -0.17 -13.78 4.32
N VAL A 10 0.84 -13.68 5.19
CA VAL A 10 1.38 -14.80 5.98
C VAL A 10 0.41 -15.34 7.03
N SER A 11 -0.61 -14.55 7.42
CA SER A 11 -1.60 -14.91 8.43
C SER A 11 -2.96 -14.29 8.09
N PRO A 12 -4.08 -14.94 8.44
CA PRO A 12 -5.41 -14.35 8.38
C PRO A 12 -5.58 -13.04 9.18
N GLU A 13 -4.73 -12.83 10.18
CA GLU A 13 -4.73 -11.63 11.05
C GLU A 13 -3.84 -10.50 10.50
N ALA A 14 -3.06 -10.79 9.46
CA ALA A 14 -2.17 -9.80 8.87
C ALA A 14 -2.98 -8.72 8.12
N ILE A 15 -2.48 -7.49 8.16
CA ILE A 15 -3.11 -6.34 7.51
C ILE A 15 -2.13 -5.74 6.51
N ALA A 16 -2.63 -5.39 5.31
CA ALA A 16 -1.89 -4.63 4.31
C ALA A 16 -2.52 -3.23 4.14
N SER A 17 -1.69 -2.21 4.03
CA SER A 17 -2.08 -0.83 3.80
C SER A 17 -1.21 -0.25 2.71
N LEU A 18 -1.83 0.28 1.65
CA LEU A 18 -1.16 1.07 0.64
C LEU A 18 -1.53 2.55 0.86
N VAL A 19 -0.52 3.37 1.14
CA VAL A 19 -0.64 4.82 1.23
C VAL A 19 -0.18 5.41 -0.09
N VAL A 20 -0.90 6.40 -0.61
CA VAL A 20 -0.61 7.04 -1.90
C VAL A 20 -0.86 8.54 -1.77
N THR A 21 0.13 9.35 -2.14
CA THR A 21 0.01 10.83 -2.19
C THR A 21 -0.60 11.28 -3.52
N LYS A 22 -0.94 12.58 -3.66
CA LYS A 22 -1.48 13.11 -4.93
C LYS A 22 -0.44 13.06 -6.04
N GLU A 23 0.83 13.19 -5.68
CA GLU A 23 2.00 13.17 -6.55
C GLU A 23 2.47 11.74 -6.88
N GLY A 24 1.77 10.74 -6.33
CA GLY A 24 1.99 9.32 -6.63
C GLY A 24 3.11 8.67 -5.83
N ASP A 25 3.64 9.29 -4.77
CA ASP A 25 4.53 8.59 -3.85
C ASP A 25 3.73 7.59 -3.02
N THR A 26 4.30 6.41 -2.76
CA THR A 26 3.58 5.32 -2.09
C THR A 26 4.32 4.77 -0.89
N LEU A 27 3.58 4.19 0.04
CA LEU A 27 4.10 3.32 1.09
C LEU A 27 3.25 2.04 1.17
N ASP A 28 3.85 0.90 0.83
CA ASP A 28 3.28 -0.43 1.08
C ASP A 28 3.66 -0.90 2.48
N CYS A 29 2.69 -0.85 3.40
CA CYS A 29 2.80 -1.34 4.76
C CYS A 29 2.14 -2.70 4.89
N ARG A 30 2.86 -3.71 5.36
CA ARG A 30 2.30 -5.03 5.72
C ARG A 30 2.66 -5.35 7.16
N GLN A 31 1.65 -5.70 7.96
CA GLN A 31 1.81 -5.89 9.39
C GLN A 31 1.19 -7.20 9.87
N TRP A 32 1.93 -7.87 10.77
CA TRP A 32 1.45 -8.94 11.64
C TRP A 32 2.31 -8.94 12.91
N GLN A 33 3.23 -9.90 13.08
CA GLN A 33 4.23 -9.88 14.15
C GLN A 33 5.31 -8.80 13.97
N ARG A 34 5.53 -8.37 12.72
CA ARG A 34 6.43 -7.28 12.36
C ARG A 34 5.77 -6.39 11.32
N VAL A 35 6.23 -5.15 11.23
CA VAL A 35 5.82 -4.19 10.21
C VAL A 35 6.89 -4.16 9.14
N ILE A 36 6.49 -4.35 7.90
CA ILE A 36 7.30 -4.08 6.71
C ILE A 36 6.68 -2.85 6.06
N ALA A 37 7.48 -1.82 5.82
CA ALA A 37 7.05 -0.62 5.12
C ALA A 37 8.01 -0.37 3.95
N LEU A 38 7.48 -0.37 2.74
CA LEU A 38 8.24 -0.28 1.49
C LEU A 38 7.79 0.96 0.72
N PRO A 39 8.63 2.00 0.65
CA PRO A 39 8.35 3.15 -0.20
C PRO A 39 8.33 2.76 -1.68
N GLY A 40 7.57 3.49 -2.46
CA GLY A 40 7.50 3.32 -3.90
C GLY A 40 6.97 4.57 -4.59
N LYS A 41 6.69 4.43 -5.89
CA LYS A 41 6.11 5.48 -6.71
C LYS A 41 5.19 4.89 -7.76
N LEU A 42 4.05 5.55 -7.96
CA LEU A 42 3.13 5.25 -9.05
C LEU A 42 3.71 5.72 -10.39
N THR A 43 3.53 4.88 -11.40
CA THR A 43 3.82 5.19 -12.79
C THR A 43 2.76 4.56 -13.68
N MET A 44 2.64 5.07 -14.90
CA MET A 44 2.00 4.32 -15.98
C MET A 44 3.07 3.42 -16.61
N LEU A 45 2.77 2.13 -16.75
CA LEU A 45 3.61 1.16 -17.45
C LEU A 45 2.72 0.40 -18.43
N SER A 46 2.95 0.57 -19.73
CA SER A 46 2.11 -0.05 -20.78
C SER A 46 0.62 0.24 -20.61
N ASP A 47 0.28 1.48 -20.25
CA ASP A 47 -1.08 1.96 -19.95
C ASP A 47 -1.70 1.42 -18.65
N ASP A 48 -0.97 0.64 -17.85
CA ASP A 48 -1.40 0.16 -16.53
C ASP A 48 -0.80 1.00 -15.39
N LEU A 49 -1.64 1.37 -14.42
CA LEU A 49 -1.18 2.06 -13.22
C LEU A 49 -0.43 1.07 -12.33
N THR A 50 0.85 1.35 -12.06
CA THR A 50 1.75 0.42 -11.37
C THR A 50 2.46 1.12 -10.22
N ASN A 51 2.50 0.48 -9.05
CA ASN A 51 3.42 0.86 -7.97
C ASN A 51 4.78 0.21 -8.20
N VAL A 52 5.83 1.02 -8.28
CA VAL A 52 7.22 0.59 -8.35
C VAL A 52 7.87 0.82 -6.98
N THR A 53 8.19 -0.25 -6.26
CA THR A 53 8.82 -0.11 -4.94
C THR A 53 10.30 0.29 -5.07
N VAL A 54 10.91 0.78 -3.99
CA VAL A 54 12.37 1.03 -3.93
C VAL A 54 13.19 -0.24 -4.13
N LYS A 55 12.59 -1.43 -3.97
CA LYS A 55 13.19 -2.73 -4.30
C LYS A 55 13.00 -3.15 -5.76
N ARG A 56 12.38 -2.30 -6.58
CA ARG A 56 12.07 -2.53 -8.00
C ARG A 56 11.06 -3.68 -8.21
N GLU A 57 10.20 -3.91 -7.23
CA GLU A 57 9.02 -4.76 -7.41
C GLU A 57 7.94 -3.95 -8.11
N LEU A 58 7.20 -4.59 -9.01
CA LEU A 58 6.14 -3.98 -9.81
C LEU A 58 4.81 -4.60 -9.38
N TYR A 59 3.89 -3.74 -8.96
CA TYR A 59 2.55 -4.14 -8.56
C TYR A 59 1.52 -3.30 -9.31
N GLU A 60 0.81 -3.93 -10.23
CA GLU A 60 -0.33 -3.32 -10.92
C GLU A 60 -1.42 -2.96 -9.92
N ILE A 61 -2.12 -1.87 -10.21
CA ILE A 61 -3.20 -1.31 -9.41
C ILE A 61 -4.43 -1.18 -10.28
N GLU A 62 -5.47 -1.91 -9.91
CA GLU A 62 -6.80 -1.72 -10.47
C GLU A 62 -7.70 -1.11 -9.41
N ARG A 63 -8.39 -0.02 -9.75
CA ARG A 63 -9.30 0.70 -8.86
C ARG A 63 -10.74 0.49 -9.31
N ASP A 64 -11.57 0.01 -8.40
CA ASP A 64 -13.03 -0.03 -8.57
C ASP A 64 -13.70 0.74 -7.43
N GLY A 65 -14.18 1.95 -7.71
CA GLY A 65 -14.84 2.81 -6.72
C GLY A 65 -13.98 3.08 -5.46
N ASN A 66 -14.33 2.43 -4.35
CA ASN A 66 -13.63 2.53 -3.06
C ASN A 66 -12.75 1.33 -2.74
N THR A 67 -12.64 0.37 -3.66
CA THR A 67 -11.75 -0.78 -3.57
C THR A 67 -10.60 -0.66 -4.57
N LEU A 68 -9.54 -1.39 -4.27
CA LEU A 68 -8.31 -1.41 -5.03
C LEU A 68 -7.73 -2.82 -4.98
N GLU A 69 -7.50 -3.43 -6.14
CA GLU A 69 -6.76 -4.69 -6.25
C GLU A 69 -5.27 -4.35 -6.33
N TYR A 70 -4.46 -5.03 -5.50
CA TYR A 70 -3.03 -4.78 -5.38
C TYR A 70 -2.30 -6.00 -4.84
N ASP A 71 -1.31 -6.49 -5.58
CA ASP A 71 -0.53 -7.70 -5.24
C ASP A 71 -1.42 -8.90 -4.89
N GLY A 72 -2.53 -9.06 -5.64
CA GLY A 72 -3.53 -10.11 -5.43
C GLY A 72 -4.31 -10.01 -4.10
N MET A 73 -4.34 -8.82 -3.50
CA MET A 73 -5.16 -8.47 -2.34
C MET A 73 -6.20 -7.42 -2.70
N THR A 74 -7.37 -7.51 -2.08
CA THR A 74 -8.40 -6.47 -2.17
C THR A 74 -8.27 -5.50 -1.00
N LEU A 75 -7.96 -4.25 -1.30
CA LEU A 75 -7.85 -3.15 -0.35
C LEU A 75 -9.09 -2.26 -0.43
N GLN A 76 -9.54 -1.76 0.71
CA GLN A 76 -10.59 -0.74 0.80
C GLN A 76 -10.00 0.62 1.18
N ARG A 77 -10.58 1.70 0.65
CA ARG A 77 -10.28 3.06 1.06
C ARG A 77 -10.66 3.26 2.53
N VAL A 78 -9.74 3.80 3.31
CA VAL A 78 -9.92 4.14 4.72
C VAL A 78 -9.45 5.58 4.96
N ALA A 79 -10.01 6.23 5.98
CA ALA A 79 -9.64 7.61 6.31
C ALA A 79 -8.24 7.72 6.95
N ARG A 80 -7.80 6.68 7.65
CA ARG A 80 -6.48 6.59 8.29
C ARG A 80 -5.96 5.16 8.16
N PRO A 81 -4.64 4.96 7.96
CA PRO A 81 -4.05 3.63 8.02
C PRO A 81 -4.04 3.11 9.46
N THR A 82 -3.59 1.87 9.61
CA THR A 82 -3.32 1.28 10.93
C THR A 82 -2.30 2.10 11.73
N PRO A 83 -2.35 2.08 13.08
CA PRO A 83 -1.40 2.80 13.92
C PRO A 83 0.06 2.44 13.61
N GLU A 84 0.34 1.18 13.27
CA GLU A 84 1.68 0.71 12.99
C GLU A 84 2.21 1.24 11.64
N CYS A 85 1.36 1.33 10.61
CA CYS A 85 1.75 1.96 9.35
C CYS A 85 1.88 3.48 9.50
N ALA A 86 1.04 4.13 10.32
CA ALA A 86 1.20 5.54 10.66
C ALA A 86 2.55 5.81 11.36
N ALA A 87 2.94 4.96 12.32
CA ALA A 87 4.25 5.05 12.97
C ALA A 87 5.42 4.80 11.99
N ALA A 88 5.22 3.95 10.96
CA ALA A 88 6.22 3.77 9.91
C ALA A 88 6.36 5.02 9.02
N LEU A 89 5.24 5.66 8.66
CA LEU A 89 5.23 6.94 7.94
C LEU A 89 5.94 8.05 8.71
N GLU A 90 5.77 8.13 10.04
CA GLU A 90 6.45 9.15 10.86
C GLU A 90 7.97 8.97 10.87
N LYS A 91 8.45 7.71 10.90
CA LYS A 91 9.88 7.39 10.87
C LYS A 91 10.49 7.57 9.49
N THR A 92 9.72 7.36 8.44
CA THR A 92 10.15 7.49 7.05
C THR A 92 9.06 8.18 6.26
N PRO A 93 9.00 9.52 6.34
CA PRO A 93 7.99 10.30 5.64
C PRO A 93 8.11 10.13 4.14
N LEU A 94 6.97 10.17 3.45
CA LEU A 94 6.97 10.25 2.00
C LEU A 94 7.51 11.62 1.56
N PRO A 95 8.15 11.69 0.37
CA PRO A 95 8.68 12.96 -0.15
C PRO A 95 7.62 14.04 -0.33
N THR A 96 6.37 13.64 -0.57
CA THR A 96 5.23 14.52 -0.80
C THR A 96 4.17 14.37 0.30
N PRO A 97 3.40 15.43 0.59
CA PRO A 97 2.43 15.41 1.69
C PRO A 97 1.26 14.47 1.39
N LEU A 98 0.68 13.94 2.47
CA LEU A 98 -0.57 13.16 2.39
C LEU A 98 -1.75 14.09 2.01
N PRO A 99 -2.74 13.58 1.24
CA PRO A 99 -3.87 14.34 0.71
C PRO A 99 -4.86 14.87 1.74
#